data_AF-A0A7C4GDT2-F1
#
_entry.id   AF-A0A7C4GDT2-F1
#
_cell.length_a   1.000
_cell.length_b   1.000
_cell.length_c   1.000
_cell.angle_alpha   90.00
_cell.angle_beta   90.00
_cell.angle_gamma   90.00
#
_symmetry.space_group_name_H-M   'P 1'
#
loop_
_entity.id
_entity.type
_entity.pdbx_description
1 polymer ?
#
loop_
_entity_poly.entity_id
_entity_poly.type
_entity_poly.pdbx_seq_one_letter_code
_entity_poly.pdbx_strand_id
1 'polypeptide(L)'
;MKAPYVVGVVLAVIILAAGVLAPQLRSSDAKTAARAVAEATAAQHKLAQVDTTLPRLRRHLDEDRLKEGPAEVRTVATDLFKTMQDHEALLGTAIREAAAAVGIDATALGVAQVQGMAQYVQATALYTEAVAVRTQQVRAAARLLALADDWLRARGFLDHYRGLDVAPILARLKADVEELGALRTQAQDDLAALAARTRAAEQQLADAERALADARAELLQVEEQGFRAGDDASFEAYRQRYLALTARLSELQQREQELRYGGLRGATFAGDDLATADLTGGEAVVGVEELQRKLATAEERARRLEGAHLSLEDRMKTVTEMGRQAEAEAERYQKRVDELAAEQKTAAEAVIALAKQAEELEGRALQNAEAAARSYRQSHNAVEAFIRAARTAKSERDPEGRNARLKAITQAPYLAQYAQSAEAAALVLAARIQAQRVDACQQIMADMRLLAEMNSEFARAFDPAPLKTIVETARPAGLDALEKARGIYEKLSTDPAATAWVSQAALAAAYHLTARLDPANAAAHLSKTAELIQKAVDKRELSPYVQELVAFRDHMGLTPTPAKPAADGAGGGFFGDGQ
;
A
#
# COMPACT_ATOMS: atom_id res chain seq x y z
N MET A 1 35.04 -96.80 -23.62
CA MET A 1 34.38 -95.55 -24.07
C MET A 1 34.16 -94.60 -22.88
N LYS A 2 35.12 -93.71 -22.52
CA LYS A 2 34.94 -92.69 -21.45
C LYS A 2 35.81 -91.42 -21.66
N ALA A 3 36.14 -91.05 -22.90
CA ALA A 3 36.91 -89.83 -23.19
C ALA A 3 36.05 -88.57 -23.47
N PRO A 4 34.89 -88.63 -24.18
CA PRO A 4 34.18 -87.40 -24.55
C PRO A 4 33.40 -86.74 -23.39
N TYR A 5 32.98 -87.51 -22.38
CA TYR A 5 32.28 -86.98 -21.21
C TYR A 5 33.20 -86.21 -20.25
N VAL A 6 34.47 -86.62 -20.12
CA VAL A 6 35.43 -85.95 -19.22
C VAL A 6 35.83 -84.59 -19.77
N VAL A 7 36.01 -84.47 -21.09
CA VAL A 7 36.33 -83.20 -21.75
C VAL A 7 35.16 -82.22 -21.65
N GLY A 8 33.92 -82.68 -21.82
CA GLY A 8 32.72 -81.84 -21.68
C GLY A 8 32.51 -81.32 -20.25
N VAL A 9 32.76 -82.14 -19.23
CA VAL A 9 32.65 -81.73 -17.81
C VAL A 9 33.79 -80.77 -17.43
N VAL A 10 35.01 -80.99 -17.91
CA VAL A 10 36.13 -80.07 -17.66
C VAL A 10 35.91 -78.72 -18.34
N LEU A 11 35.41 -78.69 -19.58
CA LEU A 11 35.07 -77.42 -20.24
C LEU A 11 33.91 -76.69 -19.55
N ALA A 12 32.89 -77.42 -19.11
CA ALA A 12 31.78 -76.85 -18.35
C ALA A 12 32.27 -76.27 -17.01
N VAL A 13 33.13 -76.98 -16.27
CA VAL A 13 33.74 -76.50 -15.03
C VAL A 13 34.66 -75.30 -15.26
N ILE A 14 35.41 -75.25 -16.37
CA ILE A 14 36.25 -74.09 -16.73
C ILE A 14 35.39 -72.90 -17.13
N ILE A 15 34.29 -73.09 -17.87
CA ILE A 15 33.35 -72.01 -18.23
C ILE A 15 32.60 -71.51 -17.00
N LEU A 16 32.22 -72.39 -16.07
CA LEU A 16 31.53 -72.04 -14.83
C LEU A 16 32.50 -71.38 -13.84
N ALA A 17 33.74 -71.87 -13.73
CA ALA A 17 34.82 -71.23 -12.99
C ALA A 17 35.21 -69.88 -13.60
N ALA A 18 35.25 -69.75 -14.93
CA ALA A 18 35.47 -68.47 -15.60
C ALA A 18 34.28 -67.50 -15.38
N GLY A 19 33.04 -67.99 -15.33
CA GLY A 19 31.85 -67.19 -15.00
C GLY A 19 31.83 -66.71 -13.54
N VAL A 20 32.31 -67.53 -12.61
CA VAL A 20 32.36 -67.23 -11.16
C VAL A 20 33.62 -66.43 -10.77
N LEU A 21 34.76 -66.64 -11.47
CA LEU A 21 36.02 -65.94 -11.23
C LEU A 21 36.18 -64.67 -12.08
N ALA A 22 35.47 -64.50 -13.20
CA ALA A 22 35.55 -63.28 -14.01
C ALA A 22 35.21 -61.98 -13.25
N PRO A 23 34.24 -61.93 -12.32
CA PRO A 23 34.05 -60.78 -11.45
C PRO A 23 35.20 -60.59 -10.46
N GLN A 24 35.85 -61.67 -10.02
CA GLN A 24 36.99 -61.63 -9.10
C GLN A 24 38.31 -61.23 -9.78
N LEU A 25 38.45 -61.49 -11.08
CA LEU A 25 39.60 -61.14 -11.92
C LEU A 25 39.53 -59.72 -12.52
N ARG A 26 38.45 -58.97 -12.24
CA ARG A 26 38.41 -57.53 -12.50
C ARG A 26 39.45 -56.83 -11.60
N SER A 27 40.16 -55.84 -12.15
CA SER A 27 41.05 -54.97 -11.38
C SER A 27 40.30 -54.38 -10.18
N SER A 28 41.03 -54.03 -9.11
CA SER A 28 40.50 -53.29 -7.96
C SER A 28 39.65 -52.12 -8.41
N ASP A 29 40.13 -51.39 -9.42
CA ASP A 29 39.51 -50.17 -9.95
C ASP A 29 38.17 -50.47 -10.63
N ALA A 30 38.08 -51.59 -11.36
CA ALA A 30 36.83 -52.02 -11.98
C ALA A 30 35.78 -52.50 -10.96
N LYS A 31 36.20 -53.03 -9.79
CA LYS A 31 35.28 -53.36 -8.69
C LYS A 31 34.78 -52.11 -7.97
N THR A 32 35.67 -51.14 -7.73
CA THR A 32 35.34 -49.83 -7.14
C THR A 32 34.36 -49.05 -8.03
N ALA A 33 34.62 -48.96 -9.33
CA ALA A 33 33.72 -48.31 -10.28
C ALA A 33 32.34 -48.99 -10.36
N ALA A 34 32.30 -50.33 -10.35
CA ALA A 34 31.04 -51.07 -10.37
C ALA A 34 30.20 -50.82 -9.11
N ARG A 35 30.84 -50.69 -7.95
CA ARG A 35 30.16 -50.33 -6.69
C ARG A 35 29.61 -48.90 -6.74
N ALA A 36 30.42 -47.94 -7.20
CA ALA A 36 29.98 -46.54 -7.35
C ALA A 36 28.77 -46.43 -8.29
N VAL A 37 28.78 -47.15 -9.42
CA VAL A 37 27.65 -47.18 -10.36
C VAL A 37 26.41 -47.82 -9.74
N ALA A 38 26.55 -48.89 -8.94
CA ALA A 38 25.41 -49.51 -8.25
C ALA A 38 24.75 -48.55 -7.24
N GLU A 39 25.56 -47.83 -6.44
CA GLU A 39 25.06 -46.83 -5.49
C GLU A 39 24.41 -45.64 -6.21
N ALA A 40 24.99 -45.16 -7.32
CA ALA A 40 24.37 -44.12 -8.15
C ALA A 40 23.05 -44.58 -8.81
N THR A 41 22.95 -45.85 -9.23
CA THR A 41 21.71 -46.39 -9.81
C THR A 41 20.60 -46.46 -8.76
N ALA A 42 20.91 -46.84 -7.52
CA ALA A 42 19.95 -46.82 -6.42
C ALA A 42 19.45 -45.39 -6.14
N ALA A 43 20.35 -44.41 -6.12
CA ALA A 43 19.99 -42.99 -5.97
C ALA A 43 19.11 -42.50 -7.13
N GLN A 44 19.40 -42.91 -8.38
CA GLN A 44 18.59 -42.56 -9.54
C GLN A 44 17.18 -43.14 -9.47
N HIS A 45 17.02 -44.39 -9.03
CA HIS A 45 15.70 -45.00 -8.84
C HIS A 45 14.85 -44.24 -7.82
N LYS A 46 15.46 -43.76 -6.74
CA LYS A 46 14.79 -42.89 -5.77
C LYS A 46 14.43 -41.56 -6.39
N LEU A 47 15.37 -40.91 -7.07
CA LEU A 47 15.10 -39.63 -7.72
C LEU A 47 13.94 -39.70 -8.73
N ALA A 48 13.78 -40.82 -9.44
CA ALA A 48 12.65 -41.06 -10.34
C ALA A 48 11.28 -41.15 -9.64
N GLN A 49 11.25 -41.41 -8.33
CA GLN A 49 10.03 -41.43 -7.50
C GLN A 49 9.70 -40.04 -6.93
N VAL A 50 10.62 -39.07 -7.02
CA VAL A 50 10.40 -37.70 -6.54
C VAL A 50 9.51 -36.94 -7.52
N ASP A 51 8.27 -36.69 -7.12
CA ASP A 51 7.38 -35.76 -7.81
C ASP A 51 7.82 -34.29 -7.59
N THR A 52 8.29 -33.66 -8.66
CA THR A 52 8.76 -32.27 -8.67
C THR A 52 7.64 -31.23 -8.74
N THR A 53 6.39 -31.66 -8.91
CA THR A 53 5.20 -30.78 -8.91
C THR A 53 4.67 -30.50 -7.51
N LEU A 54 4.91 -31.39 -6.55
CA LEU A 54 4.47 -31.25 -5.16
C LEU A 54 4.99 -29.97 -4.48
N PRO A 55 6.28 -29.60 -4.59
CA PRO A 55 6.76 -28.32 -4.04
C PRO A 55 6.07 -27.09 -4.66
N ARG A 56 5.62 -27.18 -5.92
CA ARG A 56 4.87 -26.09 -6.57
C ARG A 56 3.46 -25.99 -6.00
N LEU A 57 2.80 -27.12 -5.79
CA LEU A 57 1.46 -27.18 -5.19
C LEU A 57 1.46 -26.60 -3.77
N ARG A 58 2.52 -26.85 -2.98
CA ARG A 58 2.69 -26.29 -1.63
C ARG A 58 2.51 -24.77 -1.58
N ARG A 59 2.89 -24.03 -2.64
CA ARG A 59 2.73 -22.56 -2.72
C ARG A 59 1.28 -22.09 -2.73
N HIS A 60 0.38 -22.94 -3.19
CA HIS A 60 -1.04 -22.62 -3.33
C HIS A 60 -1.86 -23.15 -2.14
N LEU A 61 -1.22 -23.85 -1.20
CA LEU A 61 -1.86 -24.44 -0.04
C LEU A 61 -1.52 -23.61 1.19
N ASP A 62 -2.55 -23.08 1.83
CA ASP A 62 -2.44 -22.45 3.15
C ASP A 62 -2.71 -23.52 4.20
N GLU A 63 -1.62 -24.03 4.79
CA GLU A 63 -1.67 -25.15 5.73
C GLU A 63 -2.56 -24.87 6.94
N ASP A 64 -2.53 -23.65 7.47
CA ASP A 64 -3.31 -23.26 8.64
C ASP A 64 -4.80 -23.15 8.30
N ARG A 65 -5.14 -22.54 7.16
CA ARG A 65 -6.52 -22.53 6.66
C ARG A 65 -7.06 -23.92 6.34
N LEU A 66 -6.23 -24.80 5.79
CA LEU A 66 -6.63 -26.18 5.48
C LEU A 66 -6.86 -27.00 6.74
N LYS A 67 -6.15 -26.72 7.84
CA LYS A 67 -6.36 -27.33 9.18
C LYS A 67 -7.63 -26.86 9.88
N GLU A 68 -8.17 -25.71 9.50
CA GLU A 68 -9.45 -25.17 10.03
C GLU A 68 -10.68 -25.65 9.24
N GLY A 69 -10.47 -26.31 8.09
CA GLY A 69 -11.54 -26.77 7.21
C GLY A 69 -12.36 -27.98 7.70
N PRO A 70 -13.37 -28.41 6.92
CA PRO A 70 -14.13 -29.63 7.17
C PRO A 70 -13.22 -30.85 7.38
N ALA A 71 -13.67 -31.86 8.13
CA ALA A 71 -12.87 -33.04 8.47
C ALA A 71 -12.22 -33.72 7.26
N GLU A 72 -12.95 -33.85 6.15
CA GLU A 72 -12.47 -34.43 4.89
C GLU A 72 -11.31 -33.62 4.26
N VAL A 73 -11.41 -32.29 4.27
CA VAL A 73 -10.37 -31.38 3.78
C VAL A 73 -9.11 -31.48 4.65
N ARG A 74 -9.28 -31.59 5.97
CA ARG A 74 -8.17 -31.77 6.91
C ARG A 74 -7.43 -33.09 6.67
N THR A 75 -8.15 -34.19 6.43
CA THR A 75 -7.55 -35.49 6.12
C THR A 75 -6.77 -35.44 4.81
N VAL A 76 -7.37 -34.93 3.73
CA VAL A 76 -6.69 -34.79 2.43
C VAL A 76 -5.46 -33.88 2.52
N ALA A 77 -5.56 -32.76 3.25
CA ALA A 77 -4.42 -31.88 3.47
C ALA A 77 -3.31 -32.59 4.23
N THR A 78 -3.64 -33.33 5.30
CA THR A 78 -2.67 -34.09 6.10
C THR A 78 -1.95 -35.14 5.25
N ASP A 79 -2.68 -35.91 4.44
CA ASP A 79 -2.10 -36.92 3.55
C ASP A 79 -1.21 -36.29 2.48
N LEU A 80 -1.61 -35.14 1.94
CA LEU A 80 -0.82 -34.40 0.97
C LEU A 80 0.48 -33.86 1.59
N PHE A 81 0.42 -33.27 2.78
CA PHE A 81 1.61 -32.79 3.51
C PHE A 81 2.55 -33.93 3.89
N LYS A 82 2.00 -35.08 4.30
CA LYS A 82 2.79 -36.28 4.54
C LYS A 82 3.49 -36.75 3.26
N THR A 83 2.76 -36.79 2.14
CA THR A 83 3.34 -37.13 0.83
C THR A 83 4.50 -36.20 0.46
N MET A 84 4.34 -34.89 0.70
CA MET A 84 5.42 -33.92 0.49
C MET A 84 6.66 -34.19 1.35
N GLN A 85 6.46 -34.51 2.64
CA GLN A 85 7.54 -34.87 3.57
C GLN A 85 8.25 -36.16 3.15
N ASP A 86 7.50 -37.18 2.75
CA ASP A 86 8.06 -38.45 2.29
C ASP A 86 8.92 -38.25 1.04
N HIS A 87 8.47 -37.40 0.10
CA HIS A 87 9.23 -37.04 -1.10
C HIS A 87 10.51 -36.23 -0.78
N GLU A 88 10.46 -35.31 0.19
CA GLU A 88 11.64 -34.58 0.66
C GLU A 88 12.67 -35.53 1.30
N ALA A 89 12.21 -36.44 2.16
CA ALA A 89 13.08 -37.46 2.78
C ALA A 89 13.72 -38.39 1.74
N LEU A 90 12.96 -38.74 0.70
CA LEU A 90 13.40 -39.56 -0.40
C LEU A 90 14.47 -38.84 -1.25
N LEU A 91 14.25 -37.56 -1.57
CA LEU A 91 15.25 -36.71 -2.24
C LEU A 91 16.53 -36.57 -1.40
N GLY A 92 16.41 -36.31 -0.10
CA GLY A 92 17.55 -36.23 0.82
C GLY A 92 18.37 -37.54 0.88
N THR A 93 17.69 -38.69 0.80
CA THR A 93 18.35 -39.99 0.72
C THR A 93 19.07 -40.18 -0.62
N ALA A 94 18.44 -39.82 -1.74
CA ALA A 94 19.05 -39.89 -3.06
C ALA A 94 20.32 -39.00 -3.15
N ILE A 95 20.30 -37.80 -2.56
CA ILE A 95 21.48 -36.91 -2.52
C ILE A 95 22.63 -37.55 -1.73
N ARG A 96 22.34 -38.13 -0.55
CA ARG A 96 23.36 -38.79 0.27
C ARG A 96 23.98 -39.99 -0.44
N GLU A 97 23.17 -40.82 -1.07
CA GLU A 97 23.64 -42.00 -1.81
C GLU A 97 24.43 -41.62 -3.07
N ALA A 98 23.99 -40.59 -3.80
CA ALA A 98 24.76 -40.06 -4.92
C ALA A 98 26.10 -39.46 -4.48
N ALA A 99 26.15 -38.77 -3.33
CA ALA A 99 27.39 -38.27 -2.76
C ALA A 99 28.33 -39.40 -2.31
N ALA A 100 27.79 -40.47 -1.71
CA ALA A 100 28.55 -41.66 -1.34
C ALA A 100 29.16 -42.33 -2.58
N ALA A 101 28.39 -42.49 -3.66
CA ALA A 101 28.86 -43.03 -4.93
C ALA A 101 30.03 -42.22 -5.51
N VAL A 102 29.94 -40.88 -5.47
CA VAL A 102 31.01 -39.97 -5.90
C VAL A 102 32.26 -40.10 -5.03
N GLY A 103 32.08 -40.32 -3.72
CA GLY A 103 33.19 -40.59 -2.79
C GLY A 103 33.92 -41.92 -3.07
N ILE A 104 33.26 -42.88 -3.72
CA ILE A 104 33.86 -44.15 -4.14
C ILE A 104 34.62 -43.98 -5.46
N ASP A 105 33.97 -43.42 -6.48
CA ASP A 105 34.60 -43.12 -7.77
C ASP A 105 33.83 -42.03 -8.54
N ALA A 106 34.31 -40.79 -8.46
CA ALA A 106 33.74 -39.67 -9.20
C ALA A 106 33.97 -39.73 -10.72
N THR A 107 34.91 -40.56 -11.19
CA THR A 107 35.25 -40.70 -12.61
C THR A 107 34.45 -41.79 -13.31
N ALA A 108 33.74 -42.62 -12.54
CA ALA A 108 32.83 -43.63 -13.07
C ALA A 108 31.67 -42.96 -13.83
N LEU A 109 31.37 -43.50 -15.01
CA LEU A 109 30.32 -42.98 -15.89
C LEU A 109 28.97 -42.91 -15.17
N GLY A 110 28.30 -41.76 -15.26
CA GLY A 110 26.97 -41.54 -14.70
C GLY A 110 26.92 -41.24 -13.20
N VAL A 111 27.99 -41.48 -12.44
CA VAL A 111 27.99 -41.26 -10.98
C VAL A 111 27.84 -39.77 -10.65
N ALA A 112 28.71 -38.92 -11.20
CA ALA A 112 28.60 -37.47 -11.03
C ALA A 112 27.32 -36.88 -11.67
N GLN A 113 26.80 -37.51 -12.72
CA GLN A 113 25.53 -37.12 -13.35
C GLN A 113 24.36 -37.23 -12.38
N VAL A 114 24.23 -38.37 -11.68
CA VAL A 114 23.15 -38.61 -10.73
C VAL A 114 23.23 -37.65 -9.54
N GLN A 115 24.44 -37.37 -9.05
CA GLN A 115 24.64 -36.34 -8.02
C GLN A 115 24.19 -34.96 -8.49
N GLY A 116 24.56 -34.57 -9.72
CA GLY A 116 24.14 -33.31 -10.32
C GLY A 116 22.62 -33.20 -10.43
N MET A 117 21.94 -34.29 -10.85
CA MET A 117 20.47 -34.34 -10.91
C MET A 117 19.83 -34.17 -9.53
N ALA A 118 20.33 -34.87 -8.51
CA ALA A 118 19.80 -34.78 -7.15
C ALA A 118 19.94 -33.36 -6.57
N GLN A 119 21.11 -32.74 -6.76
CA GLN A 119 21.35 -31.37 -6.33
C GLN A 119 20.53 -30.34 -7.12
N TYR A 120 20.34 -30.55 -8.43
CA TYR A 120 19.52 -29.66 -9.26
C TYR A 120 18.03 -29.69 -8.84
N VAL A 121 17.50 -30.89 -8.56
CA VAL A 121 16.12 -31.04 -8.06
C VAL A 121 15.96 -30.35 -6.70
N GLN A 122 16.91 -30.56 -5.77
CA GLN A 122 16.92 -29.89 -4.47
C GLN A 122 17.00 -28.36 -4.59
N ALA A 123 17.88 -27.85 -5.46
CA ALA A 123 18.00 -26.42 -5.72
C ALA A 123 16.67 -25.83 -6.24
N THR A 124 16.00 -26.55 -7.14
CA THR A 124 14.71 -26.14 -7.70
C THR A 124 13.61 -26.13 -6.64
N ALA A 125 13.56 -27.13 -5.75
CA ALA A 125 12.61 -27.19 -4.65
C ALA A 125 12.81 -26.04 -3.65
N LEU A 126 14.05 -25.81 -3.21
CA LEU A 126 14.39 -24.72 -2.28
C LEU A 126 14.14 -23.33 -2.90
N TYR A 127 14.52 -23.13 -4.17
CA TYR A 127 14.18 -21.91 -4.89
C TYR A 127 12.66 -21.73 -4.99
N THR A 128 11.92 -22.83 -5.12
CA THR A 128 10.47 -22.79 -5.22
C THR A 128 9.86 -22.26 -3.92
N GLU A 129 10.34 -22.74 -2.78
CA GLU A 129 9.94 -22.26 -1.45
C GLU A 129 10.38 -20.81 -1.20
N ALA A 130 11.61 -20.44 -1.58
CA ALA A 130 12.09 -19.07 -1.47
C ALA A 130 11.18 -18.07 -2.18
N VAL A 131 10.75 -18.37 -3.41
CA VAL A 131 9.81 -17.51 -4.16
C VAL A 131 8.46 -17.39 -3.46
N ALA A 132 7.99 -18.43 -2.76
CA ALA A 132 6.76 -18.38 -1.98
C ALA A 132 6.90 -17.40 -0.81
N VAL A 133 8.03 -17.48 -0.08
CA VAL A 133 8.36 -16.54 1.01
C VAL A 133 8.51 -15.11 0.48
N ARG A 134 9.15 -14.91 -0.68
CA ARG A 134 9.22 -13.59 -1.35
C ARG A 134 7.84 -13.06 -1.73
N THR A 135 6.91 -13.92 -2.14
CA THR A 135 5.54 -13.51 -2.43
C THR A 135 4.80 -13.06 -1.16
N GLN A 136 4.99 -13.77 -0.04
CA GLN A 136 4.46 -13.35 1.26
C GLN A 136 5.08 -12.02 1.72
N GLN A 137 6.37 -11.85 1.49
CA GLN A 137 7.09 -10.61 1.79
C GLN A 137 6.51 -9.41 1.02
N VAL A 138 6.26 -9.55 -0.29
CA VAL A 138 5.66 -8.48 -1.10
C VAL A 138 4.28 -8.10 -0.57
N ARG A 139 3.47 -9.09 -0.15
CA ARG A 139 2.16 -8.82 0.48
C ARG A 139 2.29 -8.08 1.81
N ALA A 140 3.27 -8.47 2.63
CA ALA A 140 3.55 -7.80 3.90
C ALA A 140 4.03 -6.35 3.69
N ALA A 141 4.87 -6.11 2.68
CA ALA A 141 5.33 -4.77 2.30
C ALA A 141 4.17 -3.89 1.79
N ALA A 142 3.29 -4.44 0.95
CA ALA A 142 2.09 -3.74 0.50
C ALA A 142 1.15 -3.38 1.67
N ARG A 143 0.97 -4.28 2.64
CA ARG A 143 0.22 -3.99 3.87
C ARG A 143 0.87 -2.88 4.69
N LEU A 144 2.20 -2.90 4.83
CA LEU A 144 2.94 -1.86 5.54
C LEU A 144 2.74 -0.48 4.89
N LEU A 145 2.79 -0.38 3.56
CA LEU A 145 2.51 0.86 2.84
C LEU A 145 1.05 1.33 3.02
N ALA A 146 0.09 0.42 3.01
CA ALA A 146 -1.31 0.76 3.30
C ALA A 146 -1.49 1.32 4.72
N LEU A 147 -0.84 0.69 5.73
CA LEU A 147 -0.84 1.19 7.11
C LEU A 147 -0.18 2.56 7.24
N ALA A 148 0.81 2.86 6.40
CA ALA A 148 1.44 4.18 6.35
C ALA A 148 0.51 5.25 5.79
N ASP A 149 -0.27 4.92 4.76
CA ASP A 149 -1.27 5.84 4.19
C ASP A 149 -2.37 6.15 5.21
N ASP A 150 -2.90 5.12 5.87
CA ASP A 150 -3.89 5.28 6.94
C ASP A 150 -3.35 6.15 8.09
N TRP A 151 -2.09 5.97 8.45
CA TRP A 151 -1.43 6.77 9.49
C TRP A 151 -1.28 8.22 9.07
N LEU A 152 -0.88 8.50 7.82
CA LEU A 152 -0.75 9.86 7.31
C LEU A 152 -2.11 10.58 7.31
N ARG A 153 -3.17 9.88 6.92
CA ARG A 153 -4.54 10.41 6.98
C ARG A 153 -4.98 10.70 8.42
N ALA A 154 -4.78 9.75 9.33
CA ALA A 154 -5.10 9.93 10.74
C ALA A 154 -4.31 11.10 11.36
N ARG A 155 -3.04 11.26 10.95
CA ARG A 155 -2.21 12.39 11.36
C ARG A 155 -2.73 13.72 10.82
N GLY A 156 -3.15 13.77 9.56
CA GLY A 156 -3.78 14.95 8.98
C GLY A 156 -5.06 15.38 9.72
N PHE A 157 -5.91 14.42 10.12
CA PHE A 157 -7.08 14.71 10.95
C PHE A 157 -6.70 15.19 12.36
N LEU A 158 -5.71 14.55 13.00
CA LEU A 158 -5.17 15.01 14.29
C LEU A 158 -4.70 16.46 14.22
N ASP A 159 -3.90 16.80 13.20
CA ASP A 159 -3.36 18.13 13.03
C ASP A 159 -4.48 19.15 12.72
N HIS A 160 -5.51 18.76 11.95
CA HIS A 160 -6.71 19.57 11.74
C HIS A 160 -7.43 19.91 13.04
N TYR A 161 -7.78 18.90 13.87
CA TYR A 161 -8.50 19.12 15.11
C TYR A 161 -7.67 19.87 16.16
N ARG A 162 -6.35 19.63 16.23
CA ARG A 162 -5.44 20.43 17.07
C ARG A 162 -5.32 21.88 16.59
N GLY A 163 -5.47 22.11 15.29
CA GLY A 163 -5.47 23.44 14.70
C GLY A 163 -6.75 24.25 14.95
N LEU A 164 -7.84 23.61 15.38
CA LEU A 164 -9.08 24.27 15.78
C LEU A 164 -8.97 24.88 17.19
N ASP A 165 -8.00 25.76 17.38
CA ASP A 165 -7.83 26.50 18.63
C ASP A 165 -8.94 27.55 18.79
N VAL A 166 -9.89 27.26 19.68
CA VAL A 166 -11.01 28.16 20.00
C VAL A 166 -10.68 29.17 21.09
N ALA A 167 -9.54 29.05 21.78
CA ALA A 167 -9.21 29.91 22.92
C ALA A 167 -9.18 31.41 22.57
N PRO A 168 -8.62 31.85 21.42
CA PRO A 168 -8.66 33.26 21.02
C PRO A 168 -10.09 33.77 20.77
N ILE A 169 -10.95 32.93 20.21
CA ILE A 169 -12.36 33.27 19.92
C ILE A 169 -13.13 33.41 21.23
N LEU A 170 -12.96 32.45 22.15
CA LEU A 170 -13.59 32.49 23.48
C LEU A 170 -13.12 33.70 24.30
N ALA A 171 -11.83 34.03 24.26
CA ALA A 171 -11.31 35.21 24.94
C ALA A 171 -11.96 36.50 24.44
N ARG A 172 -12.15 36.63 23.11
CA ARG A 172 -12.82 37.78 22.51
C ARG A 172 -14.32 37.82 22.86
N LEU A 173 -15.03 36.71 22.73
CA LEU A 173 -16.45 36.63 23.08
C LEU A 173 -16.69 36.96 24.56
N LYS A 174 -15.80 36.53 25.45
CA LYS A 174 -15.88 36.85 26.87
C LYS A 174 -15.75 38.36 27.11
N ALA A 175 -14.78 39.01 26.46
CA ALA A 175 -14.63 40.46 26.54
C ALA A 175 -15.87 41.20 26.02
N ASP A 176 -16.42 40.76 24.87
CA ASP A 176 -17.64 41.34 24.28
C ASP A 176 -18.86 41.16 25.21
N VAL A 177 -18.99 40.01 25.88
CA VAL A 177 -20.06 39.72 26.87
C VAL A 177 -19.93 40.61 28.10
N GLU A 178 -18.72 40.81 28.61
CA GLU A 178 -18.44 41.70 29.75
C GLU A 178 -18.78 43.16 29.40
N GLU A 179 -18.39 43.64 28.22
CA GLU A 179 -18.71 44.99 27.74
C GLU A 179 -20.23 45.19 27.57
N LEU A 180 -20.91 44.26 26.91
CA LEU A 180 -22.38 44.32 26.76
C LEU A 180 -23.11 44.21 28.09
N GLY A 181 -22.58 43.43 29.04
CA GLY A 181 -23.11 43.36 30.40
C GLY A 181 -23.08 44.72 31.09
N ALA A 182 -21.98 45.48 30.96
CA ALA A 182 -21.88 46.83 31.50
C ALA A 182 -22.87 47.80 30.84
N LEU A 183 -22.97 47.79 29.50
CA LEU A 183 -23.91 48.63 28.76
C LEU A 183 -25.38 48.32 29.10
N ARG A 184 -25.69 47.04 29.34
CA ARG A 184 -27.02 46.59 29.74
C ARG A 184 -27.39 47.11 31.12
N THR A 185 -26.50 46.97 32.10
CA THR A 185 -26.72 47.50 33.45
C THR A 185 -26.96 49.01 33.39
N GLN A 186 -26.13 49.74 32.65
CA GLN A 186 -26.31 51.18 32.46
C GLN A 186 -27.68 51.52 31.83
N ALA A 187 -28.11 50.79 30.80
CA ALA A 187 -29.39 51.01 30.16
C ALA A 187 -30.59 50.69 31.08
N GLN A 188 -30.45 49.69 31.97
CA GLN A 188 -31.47 49.35 32.97
C GLN A 188 -31.57 50.42 34.05
N ASP A 189 -30.43 50.96 34.52
CA ASP A 189 -30.40 52.07 35.47
C ASP A 189 -31.02 53.34 34.87
N ASP A 190 -30.66 53.68 33.62
CA ASP A 190 -31.24 54.79 32.88
C ASP A 190 -32.76 54.63 32.70
N LEU A 191 -33.21 53.42 32.36
CA LEU A 191 -34.63 53.08 32.23
C LEU A 191 -35.38 53.24 33.55
N ALA A 192 -34.82 52.72 34.66
CA ALA A 192 -35.43 52.82 35.98
C ALA A 192 -35.54 54.30 36.44
N ALA A 193 -34.48 55.08 36.22
CA ALA A 193 -34.46 56.51 36.52
C ALA A 193 -35.49 57.29 35.70
N LEU A 194 -35.60 56.99 34.40
CA LEU A 194 -36.56 57.64 33.50
C LEU A 194 -38.01 57.24 33.81
N ALA A 195 -38.25 55.98 34.16
CA ALA A 195 -39.56 55.50 34.60
C ALA A 195 -40.01 56.20 35.90
N ALA A 196 -39.10 56.36 36.86
CA ALA A 196 -39.38 57.10 38.11
C ALA A 196 -39.72 58.57 37.84
N ARG A 197 -38.96 59.25 36.95
CA ARG A 197 -39.24 60.63 36.53
C ARG A 197 -40.59 60.75 35.82
N THR A 198 -40.89 59.82 34.92
CA THR A 198 -42.16 59.81 34.16
C THR A 198 -43.34 59.65 35.11
N ARG A 199 -43.29 58.69 36.05
CA ARG A 199 -44.35 58.52 37.08
C ARG A 199 -44.54 59.75 37.95
N ALA A 200 -43.45 60.41 38.35
CA ALA A 200 -43.53 61.64 39.14
C ALA A 200 -44.20 62.78 38.34
N ALA A 201 -43.88 62.92 37.06
CA ALA A 201 -44.49 63.92 36.18
C ALA A 201 -45.97 63.60 35.88
N GLU A 202 -46.32 62.33 35.66
CA GLU A 202 -47.70 61.86 35.50
C GLU A 202 -48.55 62.16 36.75
N GLN A 203 -47.99 61.94 37.94
CA GLN A 203 -48.66 62.28 39.20
C GLN A 203 -48.88 63.80 39.32
N GLN A 204 -47.88 64.62 38.98
CA GLN A 204 -48.02 66.08 39.00
C GLN A 204 -49.07 66.57 37.99
N LEU A 205 -49.12 65.97 36.79
CA LEU A 205 -50.14 66.26 35.80
C LEU A 205 -51.54 65.90 36.32
N ALA A 206 -51.71 64.71 36.90
CA ALA A 206 -52.98 64.28 37.48
C ALA A 206 -53.45 65.20 38.62
N ASP A 207 -52.53 65.64 39.49
CA ASP A 207 -52.83 66.60 40.56
C ASP A 207 -53.24 67.98 39.98
N ALA A 208 -52.57 68.43 38.91
CA ALA A 208 -52.93 69.67 38.20
C ALA A 208 -54.29 69.56 37.50
N GLU A 209 -54.57 68.46 36.82
CA GLU A 209 -55.87 68.20 36.18
C GLU A 209 -57.00 68.18 37.21
N ARG A 210 -56.79 67.57 38.38
CA ARG A 210 -57.75 67.59 39.48
C ARG A 210 -57.98 69.00 40.02
N ALA A 211 -56.91 69.76 40.29
CA ALA A 211 -57.02 71.15 40.74
C ALA A 211 -57.75 72.04 39.72
N LEU A 212 -57.55 71.78 38.43
CA LEU A 212 -58.23 72.50 37.34
C LEU A 212 -59.72 72.14 37.29
N ALA A 213 -60.07 70.86 37.46
CA ALA A 213 -61.46 70.42 37.58
C ALA A 213 -62.15 71.03 38.81
N ASP A 214 -61.48 71.05 39.96
CA ASP A 214 -61.99 71.68 41.20
C ASP A 214 -62.20 73.19 41.02
N ALA A 215 -61.24 73.89 40.40
CA ALA A 215 -61.36 75.32 40.13
C ALA A 215 -62.48 75.64 39.12
N ARG A 216 -62.72 74.78 38.14
CA ARG A 216 -63.87 74.90 37.21
C ARG A 216 -65.19 74.72 37.94
N ALA A 217 -65.29 73.74 38.85
CA ALA A 217 -66.47 73.53 39.67
C ALA A 217 -66.73 74.71 40.61
N GLU A 218 -65.69 75.29 41.22
CA GLU A 218 -65.82 76.49 42.06
C GLU A 218 -66.25 77.72 41.25
N LEU A 219 -65.71 77.90 40.03
CA LEU A 219 -66.14 78.98 39.12
C LEU A 219 -67.63 78.86 38.77
N LEU A 220 -68.08 77.66 38.37
CA LEU A 220 -69.50 77.39 38.10
C LEU A 220 -70.37 77.69 39.31
N GLN A 221 -69.94 77.30 40.51
CA GLN A 221 -70.66 77.58 41.74
C GLN A 221 -70.76 79.09 42.03
N VAL A 222 -69.69 79.85 41.78
CA VAL A 222 -69.70 81.31 41.91
C VAL A 222 -70.64 81.95 40.87
N GLU A 223 -70.64 81.45 39.63
CA GLU A 223 -71.57 81.88 38.57
C GLU A 223 -73.03 81.60 38.93
N GLU A 224 -73.34 80.42 39.48
CA GLU A 224 -74.69 80.03 39.92
C GLU A 224 -75.17 80.82 41.15
N GLN A 225 -74.28 81.11 42.10
CA GLN A 225 -74.60 81.93 43.28
C GLN A 225 -74.90 83.39 42.89
N GLY A 226 -74.25 83.89 41.84
CA GLY A 226 -74.42 85.25 41.34
C GLY A 226 -74.12 86.32 42.41
N PHE A 227 -74.73 87.49 42.26
CA PHE A 227 -74.65 88.58 43.24
C PHE A 227 -76.05 89.14 43.52
N ARG A 228 -76.25 89.78 44.67
CA ARG A 228 -77.52 90.41 45.00
C ARG A 228 -77.67 91.74 44.29
N ALA A 229 -78.70 91.87 43.44
CA ALA A 229 -78.96 93.10 42.71
C ALA A 229 -79.27 94.27 43.67
N GLY A 230 -78.54 95.39 43.52
CA GLY A 230 -78.66 96.59 44.36
C GLY A 230 -77.72 96.64 45.58
N ASP A 231 -76.82 95.66 45.74
CA ASP A 231 -75.79 95.61 46.79
C ASP A 231 -74.38 95.66 46.15
N ASP A 232 -73.80 96.86 46.10
CA ASP A 232 -72.49 97.11 45.49
C ASP A 232 -71.36 96.33 46.17
N ALA A 233 -71.47 96.03 47.47
CA ALA A 233 -70.49 95.23 48.19
C ALA A 233 -70.57 93.74 47.79
N SER A 234 -71.79 93.23 47.55
CA SER A 234 -72.00 91.88 47.01
C SER A 234 -71.46 91.74 45.59
N PHE A 235 -71.59 92.76 44.74
CA PHE A 235 -71.07 92.74 43.37
C PHE A 235 -69.54 92.79 43.35
N GLU A 236 -68.91 93.66 44.14
CA GLU A 236 -67.45 93.76 44.21
C GLU A 236 -66.82 92.47 44.77
N ALA A 237 -67.42 91.84 45.78
CA ALA A 237 -66.96 90.55 46.31
C ALA A 237 -67.07 89.41 45.27
N TYR A 238 -68.17 89.36 44.51
CA TYR A 238 -68.34 88.43 43.39
C TYR A 238 -67.27 88.66 42.32
N ARG A 239 -67.06 89.91 41.90
CA ARG A 239 -66.08 90.29 40.88
C ARG A 239 -64.65 89.91 41.29
N GLN A 240 -64.25 90.18 42.53
CA GLN A 240 -62.93 89.82 43.03
C GLN A 240 -62.73 88.29 43.05
N ARG A 241 -63.73 87.54 43.49
CA ARG A 241 -63.67 86.07 43.52
C ARG A 241 -63.66 85.47 42.12
N TYR A 242 -64.43 86.03 41.19
CA TYR A 242 -64.45 85.65 39.78
C TYR A 242 -63.10 85.90 39.10
N LEU A 243 -62.52 87.09 39.28
CA LEU A 243 -61.20 87.45 38.73
C LEU A 243 -60.07 86.57 39.32
N ALA A 244 -60.12 86.28 40.62
CA ALA A 244 -59.16 85.38 41.26
C ALA A 244 -59.27 83.94 40.73
N LEU A 245 -60.50 83.43 40.53
CA LEU A 245 -60.72 82.09 39.98
C LEU A 245 -60.34 81.98 38.49
N THR A 246 -60.63 82.99 37.68
CA THR A 246 -60.22 83.02 36.27
C THR A 246 -58.69 83.12 36.13
N ALA A 247 -58.02 83.92 36.96
CA ALA A 247 -56.55 83.95 37.01
C ALA A 247 -55.98 82.59 37.42
N ARG A 248 -56.53 81.96 38.47
CA ARG A 248 -56.13 80.62 38.93
C ARG A 248 -56.37 79.54 37.88
N LEU A 249 -57.49 79.61 37.15
CA LEU A 249 -57.79 78.69 36.04
C LEU A 249 -56.79 78.83 34.90
N SER A 250 -56.45 80.07 34.50
CA SER A 250 -55.44 80.32 33.47
C SER A 250 -54.08 79.78 33.89
N GLU A 251 -53.68 79.98 35.16
CA GLU A 251 -52.43 79.46 35.70
C GLU A 251 -52.40 77.93 35.74
N LEU A 252 -53.50 77.29 36.18
CA LEU A 252 -53.63 75.83 36.20
C LEU A 252 -53.68 75.23 34.78
N GLN A 253 -54.32 75.90 33.82
CA GLN A 253 -54.33 75.51 32.41
C GLN A 253 -52.94 75.60 31.80
N GLN A 254 -52.21 76.68 32.07
CA GLN A 254 -50.83 76.82 31.60
C GLN A 254 -49.93 75.75 32.23
N ARG A 255 -50.09 75.48 33.53
CA ARG A 255 -49.34 74.44 34.24
C ARG A 255 -49.66 73.03 33.74
N GLU A 256 -50.92 72.74 33.41
CA GLU A 256 -51.33 71.48 32.79
C GLU A 256 -50.69 71.31 31.40
N GLN A 257 -50.73 72.35 30.55
CA GLN A 257 -50.09 72.32 29.24
C GLN A 257 -48.56 72.15 29.34
N GLU A 258 -47.91 72.88 30.25
CA GLU A 258 -46.48 72.74 30.53
C GLU A 258 -46.12 71.32 30.99
N LEU A 259 -46.92 70.71 31.87
CA LEU A 259 -46.69 69.35 32.36
C LEU A 259 -46.99 68.29 31.30
N ARG A 260 -48.02 68.48 30.46
CA ARG A 260 -48.42 67.51 29.44
C ARG A 260 -47.47 67.52 28.24
N TYR A 261 -47.26 68.69 27.64
CA TYR A 261 -46.53 68.84 26.38
C TYR A 261 -45.09 69.35 26.54
N GLY A 262 -44.77 69.94 27.70
CA GLY A 262 -43.48 70.61 27.92
C GLY A 262 -43.48 72.04 27.39
N GLY A 263 -42.34 72.72 27.54
CA GLY A 263 -42.17 74.09 27.08
C GLY A 263 -41.04 74.82 27.80
N LEU A 264 -40.99 76.14 27.64
CA LEU A 264 -40.08 77.02 28.38
C LEU A 264 -40.90 77.78 29.43
N ARG A 265 -40.76 77.40 30.70
CA ARG A 265 -41.46 78.06 31.81
C ARG A 265 -40.85 79.44 32.02
N GLY A 266 -41.69 80.49 31.97
CA GLY A 266 -41.26 81.87 32.14
C GLY A 266 -40.55 82.48 30.93
N ALA A 267 -40.66 81.86 29.75
CA ALA A 267 -40.18 82.48 28.52
C ALA A 267 -41.03 83.71 28.16
N THR A 268 -40.37 84.70 27.58
CA THR A 268 -41.02 85.91 27.06
C THR A 268 -40.79 86.02 25.55
N PHE A 269 -41.82 86.43 24.83
CA PHE A 269 -41.70 86.73 23.41
C PHE A 269 -40.92 88.04 23.24
N ALA A 270 -39.81 87.98 22.51
CA ALA A 270 -39.08 89.17 22.09
C ALA A 270 -39.55 89.56 20.68
N GLY A 271 -40.47 90.53 20.61
CA GLY A 271 -41.00 91.09 19.35
C GLY A 271 -42.52 91.32 19.38
N ASP A 272 -42.99 92.27 18.56
CA ASP A 272 -44.42 92.64 18.49
C ASP A 272 -45.26 91.69 17.62
N ASP A 273 -44.62 90.80 16.84
CA ASP A 273 -45.28 89.82 15.97
C ASP A 273 -45.14 88.39 16.53
N LEU A 274 -46.24 87.85 17.06
CA LEU A 274 -46.33 86.51 17.67
C LEU A 274 -45.95 85.37 16.71
N ALA A 275 -46.02 85.58 15.39
CA ALA A 275 -45.70 84.54 14.41
C ALA A 275 -44.18 84.40 14.14
N THR A 276 -43.39 85.42 14.47
CA THR A 276 -41.93 85.46 14.20
C THR A 276 -41.09 85.83 15.43
N ALA A 277 -41.72 86.06 16.58
CA ALA A 277 -41.02 86.46 17.81
C ALA A 277 -40.13 85.32 18.33
N ASP A 278 -38.87 85.65 18.59
CA ASP A 278 -37.94 84.76 19.25
C ASP A 278 -38.32 84.61 20.73
N LEU A 279 -38.43 83.37 21.20
CA LEU A 279 -38.61 83.06 22.61
C LEU A 279 -37.27 83.27 23.33
N THR A 280 -37.24 84.22 24.27
CA THR A 280 -36.05 84.52 25.07
C THR A 280 -36.28 84.20 26.55
N GLY A 281 -35.30 83.54 27.17
CA GLY A 281 -35.35 83.09 28.55
C GLY A 281 -36.24 81.86 28.78
N GLY A 282 -36.39 81.48 30.05
CA GLY A 282 -37.24 80.37 30.51
C GLY A 282 -36.49 79.06 30.82
N GLU A 283 -37.02 78.30 31.76
CA GLU A 283 -36.52 76.98 32.14
C GLU A 283 -37.17 75.90 31.27
N ALA A 284 -36.37 75.02 30.67
CA ALA A 284 -36.90 73.93 29.86
C ALA A 284 -37.61 72.88 30.72
N VAL A 285 -38.91 72.73 30.51
CA VAL A 285 -39.75 71.70 31.13
C VAL A 285 -40.01 70.61 30.10
N VAL A 286 -39.65 69.37 30.43
CA VAL A 286 -39.96 68.20 29.60
C VAL A 286 -41.33 67.69 29.99
N GLY A 287 -42.28 67.71 29.06
CA GLY A 287 -43.64 67.22 29.28
C GLY A 287 -43.71 65.70 29.41
N VAL A 288 -44.81 65.22 29.99
CA VAL A 288 -45.11 63.79 30.18
C VAL A 288 -45.05 63.03 28.86
N GLU A 289 -45.57 63.57 27.75
CA GLU A 289 -45.54 62.87 26.46
C GLU A 289 -44.13 62.61 25.94
N GLU A 290 -43.23 63.59 26.08
CA GLU A 290 -41.85 63.44 25.65
C GLU A 290 -41.06 62.50 26.59
N LEU A 291 -41.38 62.52 27.89
CA LEU A 291 -40.86 61.53 28.84
C LEU A 291 -41.32 60.11 28.49
N GLN A 292 -42.58 59.91 28.12
CA GLN A 292 -43.11 58.63 27.66
C GLN A 292 -42.45 58.14 26.37
N ARG A 293 -42.21 59.02 25.39
CA ARG A 293 -41.45 58.66 24.16
C ARG A 293 -40.01 58.24 24.48
N LYS A 294 -39.33 58.99 25.36
CA LYS A 294 -37.97 58.65 25.82
C LYS A 294 -37.98 57.32 26.59
N LEU A 295 -39.01 57.07 27.39
CA LEU A 295 -39.19 55.82 28.13
C LEU A 295 -39.30 54.63 27.18
N ALA A 296 -40.18 54.72 26.17
CA ALA A 296 -40.32 53.66 25.15
C ALA A 296 -39.01 53.39 24.39
N THR A 297 -38.23 54.45 24.10
CA THR A 297 -36.91 54.31 23.46
C THR A 297 -35.90 53.63 24.38
N ALA A 298 -35.90 53.98 25.68
CA ALA A 298 -35.05 53.35 26.69
C ALA A 298 -35.42 51.87 26.90
N GLU A 299 -36.72 51.53 26.92
CA GLU A 299 -37.21 50.16 27.01
C GLU A 299 -36.79 49.31 25.81
N GLU A 300 -36.88 49.87 24.60
CA GLU A 300 -36.40 49.19 23.38
C GLU A 300 -34.89 49.00 23.41
N ARG A 301 -34.12 50.01 23.83
CA ARG A 301 -32.66 49.89 23.99
C ARG A 301 -32.30 48.79 24.99
N ALA A 302 -32.93 48.76 26.16
CA ALA A 302 -32.71 47.74 27.18
C ALA A 302 -33.02 46.34 26.65
N ARG A 303 -34.16 46.16 25.95
CA ARG A 303 -34.54 44.89 25.32
C ARG A 303 -33.53 44.42 24.26
N ARG A 304 -33.03 45.33 23.42
CA ARG A 304 -32.01 44.98 22.41
C ARG A 304 -30.69 44.56 23.03
N LEU A 305 -30.24 45.25 24.08
CA LEU A 305 -29.02 44.89 24.79
C LEU A 305 -29.14 43.54 25.50
N GLU A 306 -30.29 43.26 26.11
CA GLU A 306 -30.59 41.94 26.70
C GLU A 306 -30.53 40.83 25.63
N GLY A 307 -31.20 41.02 24.48
CA GLY A 307 -31.18 40.06 23.38
C GLY A 307 -29.79 39.84 22.79
N ALA A 308 -28.99 40.91 22.64
CA ALA A 308 -27.61 40.81 22.18
C ALA A 308 -26.71 40.07 23.18
N HIS A 309 -26.88 40.33 24.47
CA HIS A 309 -26.14 39.64 25.54
C HIS A 309 -26.43 38.13 25.53
N LEU A 310 -27.70 37.74 25.54
CA LEU A 310 -28.10 36.32 25.46
C LEU A 310 -27.59 35.64 24.17
N SER A 311 -27.64 36.34 23.04
CA SER A 311 -27.11 35.81 21.78
C SER A 311 -25.60 35.56 21.83
N LEU A 312 -24.82 36.44 22.48
CA LEU A 312 -23.39 36.22 22.65
C LEU A 312 -23.09 35.10 23.65
N GLU A 313 -23.85 34.99 24.74
CA GLU A 313 -23.71 33.87 25.67
C GLU A 313 -23.95 32.52 24.98
N ASP A 314 -24.98 32.43 24.14
CA ASP A 314 -25.25 31.20 23.38
C ASP A 314 -24.16 30.92 22.34
N ARG A 315 -23.64 31.94 21.64
CA ARG A 315 -22.47 31.77 20.77
C ARG A 315 -21.24 31.27 21.54
N MET A 316 -21.00 31.81 22.73
CA MET A 316 -19.90 31.38 23.59
C MET A 316 -20.06 29.92 24.01
N LYS A 317 -21.28 29.47 24.35
CA LYS A 317 -21.57 28.05 24.63
C LYS A 317 -21.29 27.17 23.41
N THR A 318 -21.75 27.56 22.21
CA THR A 318 -21.50 26.82 20.97
C THR A 318 -20.00 26.70 20.68
N VAL A 319 -19.24 27.79 20.78
CA VAL A 319 -17.79 27.76 20.55
C VAL A 319 -17.08 26.90 21.61
N THR A 320 -17.53 26.94 22.86
CA THR A 320 -17.01 26.07 23.93
C THR A 320 -17.25 24.59 23.62
N GLU A 321 -18.46 24.25 23.16
CA GLU A 321 -18.80 22.89 22.77
C GLU A 321 -17.98 22.41 21.56
N MET A 322 -17.80 23.27 20.54
CA MET A 322 -16.94 22.98 19.40
C MET A 322 -15.49 22.72 19.83
N GLY A 323 -14.94 23.52 20.75
CA GLY A 323 -13.62 23.30 21.31
C GLY A 323 -13.49 21.94 22.00
N ARG A 324 -14.46 21.60 22.85
CA ARG A 324 -14.49 20.30 23.55
C ARG A 324 -14.60 19.12 22.57
N GLN A 325 -15.40 19.26 21.52
CA GLN A 325 -15.53 18.24 20.47
C GLN A 325 -14.23 18.08 19.69
N ALA A 326 -13.57 19.19 19.33
CA ALA A 326 -12.28 19.17 18.65
C ALA A 326 -11.19 18.51 19.51
N GLU A 327 -11.12 18.80 20.81
CA GLU A 327 -10.21 18.15 21.75
C GLU A 327 -10.47 16.64 21.84
N ALA A 328 -11.73 16.22 21.99
CA ALA A 328 -12.09 14.81 22.07
C ALA A 328 -11.75 14.04 20.78
N GLU A 329 -12.00 14.64 19.61
CA GLU A 329 -11.60 14.03 18.33
C GLU A 329 -10.07 14.02 18.17
N ALA A 330 -9.37 15.07 18.59
CA ALA A 330 -7.90 15.08 18.59
C ALA A 330 -7.33 13.94 19.47
N GLU A 331 -7.88 13.70 20.67
CA GLU A 331 -7.47 12.56 21.51
C GLU A 331 -7.74 11.21 20.83
N ARG A 332 -8.89 11.08 20.14
CA ARG A 332 -9.24 9.87 19.40
C ARG A 332 -8.28 9.60 18.25
N TYR A 333 -7.96 10.62 17.45
CA TYR A 333 -7.01 10.49 16.35
C TYR A 333 -5.58 10.30 16.85
N GLN A 334 -5.20 10.87 17.99
CA GLN A 334 -3.90 10.60 18.62
C GLN A 334 -3.76 9.10 18.95
N LYS A 335 -4.77 8.51 19.61
CA LYS A 335 -4.78 7.06 19.89
C LYS A 335 -4.67 6.24 18.59
N ARG A 336 -5.40 6.63 17.54
CA ARG A 336 -5.36 5.94 16.25
C ARG A 336 -3.98 6.04 15.56
N VAL A 337 -3.34 7.20 15.64
CA VAL A 337 -1.97 7.42 15.15
C VAL A 337 -0.99 6.49 15.88
N ASP A 338 -1.12 6.37 17.20
CA ASP A 338 -0.26 5.50 18.01
C ASP A 338 -0.48 4.00 17.74
N GLU A 339 -1.75 3.58 17.58
CA GLU A 339 -2.11 2.21 17.16
C GLU A 339 -1.51 1.86 15.79
N LEU A 340 -1.71 2.74 14.80
CA LEU A 340 -1.20 2.53 13.44
C LEU A 340 0.33 2.51 13.39
N ALA A 341 1.00 3.32 14.22
CA ALA A 341 2.46 3.28 14.35
C ALA A 341 2.93 1.94 14.93
N ALA A 342 2.23 1.38 15.92
CA ALA A 342 2.53 0.05 16.45
C ALA A 342 2.29 -1.06 15.41
N GLU A 343 1.19 -1.00 14.66
CA GLU A 343 0.90 -1.96 13.58
C GLU A 343 1.94 -1.89 12.46
N GLN A 344 2.38 -0.68 12.06
CA GLN A 344 3.48 -0.50 11.09
C GLN A 344 4.77 -1.16 11.58
N LYS A 345 5.12 -0.99 12.86
CA LYS A 345 6.30 -1.62 13.43
C LYS A 345 6.24 -3.16 13.31
N THR A 346 5.13 -3.77 13.70
CA THR A 346 4.93 -5.23 13.57
C THR A 346 4.99 -5.68 12.10
N ALA A 347 4.37 -4.93 11.18
CA ALA A 347 4.41 -5.25 9.76
C ALA A 347 5.83 -5.13 9.18
N ALA A 348 6.61 -4.14 9.60
CA ALA A 348 8.01 -3.98 9.19
C ALA A 348 8.89 -5.12 9.71
N GLU A 349 8.72 -5.54 10.97
CA GLU A 349 9.41 -6.70 11.54
C GLU A 349 9.07 -7.98 10.75
N ALA A 350 7.81 -8.16 10.34
CA ALA A 350 7.40 -9.28 9.49
C ALA A 350 8.06 -9.26 8.09
N VAL A 351 8.17 -8.09 7.46
CA VAL A 351 8.87 -7.93 6.17
C VAL A 351 10.34 -8.34 6.28
N ILE A 352 11.01 -7.95 7.37
CA ILE A 352 12.42 -8.29 7.63
C ILE A 352 12.57 -9.78 7.91
N ALA A 353 11.69 -10.37 8.74
CA ALA A 353 11.71 -11.80 9.04
C ALA A 353 11.55 -12.66 7.77
N LEU A 354 10.58 -12.31 6.93
CA LEU A 354 10.38 -12.98 5.63
C LEU A 354 11.57 -12.76 4.69
N ALA A 355 12.22 -11.59 4.72
CA ALA A 355 13.44 -11.33 3.95
C ALA A 355 14.55 -12.32 4.30
N LYS A 356 14.78 -12.50 5.60
CA LYS A 356 15.83 -13.36 6.14
C LYS A 356 15.55 -14.83 5.83
N GLN A 357 14.31 -15.27 5.99
CA GLN A 357 13.90 -16.63 5.65
C GLN A 357 14.06 -16.91 4.15
N ALA A 358 13.67 -15.97 3.29
CA ALA A 358 13.87 -16.10 1.85
C ALA A 358 15.35 -16.16 1.50
N GLU A 359 16.19 -15.31 2.10
CA GLU A 359 17.64 -15.30 1.88
C GLU A 359 18.29 -16.63 2.27
N GLU A 360 17.89 -17.24 3.40
CA GLU A 360 18.42 -18.53 3.82
C GLU A 360 18.07 -19.64 2.80
N LEU A 361 16.81 -19.67 2.33
CA LEU A 361 16.37 -20.62 1.30
C LEU A 361 17.09 -20.39 -0.04
N GLU A 362 17.25 -19.13 -0.45
CA GLU A 362 17.99 -18.73 -1.65
C GLU A 362 19.46 -19.14 -1.55
N GLY A 363 20.10 -18.94 -0.39
CA GLY A 363 21.48 -19.35 -0.14
C GLY A 363 21.66 -20.86 -0.25
N ARG A 364 20.77 -21.64 0.35
CA ARG A 364 20.77 -23.11 0.23
C ARG A 364 20.49 -23.56 -1.21
N ALA A 365 19.55 -22.91 -1.90
CA ALA A 365 19.25 -23.21 -3.30
C ALA A 365 20.46 -22.95 -4.21
N LEU A 366 21.15 -21.82 -3.99
CA LEU A 366 22.34 -21.43 -4.74
C LEU A 366 23.48 -22.43 -4.54
N GLN A 367 23.76 -22.82 -3.29
CA GLN A 367 24.78 -23.82 -2.98
C GLN A 367 24.53 -25.14 -3.72
N ASN A 368 23.26 -25.58 -3.78
CA ASN A 368 22.87 -26.79 -4.51
C ASN A 368 22.95 -26.62 -6.03
N ALA A 369 22.56 -25.47 -6.58
CA ALA A 369 22.68 -25.20 -8.01
C ALA A 369 24.15 -25.17 -8.47
N GLU A 370 25.04 -24.55 -7.69
CA GLU A 370 26.47 -24.54 -7.96
C GLU A 370 27.10 -25.93 -7.80
N ALA A 371 26.67 -26.70 -6.80
CA ALA A 371 27.09 -28.08 -6.64
C ALA A 371 26.67 -28.92 -7.87
N ALA A 372 25.42 -28.75 -8.33
CA ALA A 372 24.92 -29.44 -9.52
C ALA A 372 25.75 -29.09 -10.75
N ALA A 373 26.08 -27.81 -10.97
CA ALA A 373 26.94 -27.38 -12.07
C ALA A 373 28.33 -28.03 -12.00
N ARG A 374 28.95 -28.11 -10.80
CA ARG A 374 30.23 -28.80 -10.60
C ARG A 374 30.13 -30.30 -10.91
N SER A 375 29.09 -30.98 -10.44
CA SER A 375 28.87 -32.41 -10.68
C SER A 375 28.60 -32.72 -12.16
N TYR A 376 27.85 -31.86 -12.87
CA TYR A 376 27.67 -32.00 -14.31
C TYR A 376 28.96 -31.77 -15.11
N ARG A 377 29.79 -30.80 -14.70
CA ARG A 377 31.13 -30.62 -15.29
C ARG A 377 32.02 -31.84 -15.07
N GLN A 378 31.99 -32.42 -13.86
CA GLN A 378 32.70 -33.67 -13.56
C GLN A 378 32.19 -34.83 -14.43
N SER A 379 30.87 -34.95 -14.61
CA SER A 379 30.25 -35.93 -15.52
C SER A 379 30.76 -35.74 -16.95
N HIS A 380 30.80 -34.49 -17.45
CA HIS A 380 31.33 -34.18 -18.77
C HIS A 380 32.80 -34.63 -18.92
N ASN A 381 33.65 -34.32 -17.93
CA ASN A 381 35.04 -34.75 -17.94
C ASN A 381 35.21 -36.27 -17.91
N ALA A 382 34.37 -36.98 -17.16
CA ALA A 382 34.34 -38.44 -17.12
C ALA A 382 33.93 -39.04 -18.48
N VAL A 383 32.92 -38.46 -19.14
CA VAL A 383 32.50 -38.84 -20.49
C VAL A 383 33.62 -38.61 -21.51
N GLU A 384 34.29 -37.45 -21.48
CA GLU A 384 35.43 -37.16 -22.38
C GLU A 384 36.60 -38.12 -22.15
N ALA A 385 36.92 -38.42 -20.88
CA ALA A 385 37.94 -39.42 -20.54
C ALA A 385 37.56 -40.81 -21.08
N PHE A 386 36.30 -41.20 -20.94
CA PHE A 386 35.79 -42.46 -21.46
C PHE A 386 35.83 -42.53 -23.00
N ILE A 387 35.43 -41.47 -23.69
CA ILE A 387 35.50 -41.38 -25.17
C ILE A 387 36.96 -41.45 -25.62
N ARG A 388 37.88 -40.74 -24.97
CA ARG A 388 39.32 -40.83 -25.26
C ARG A 388 39.85 -42.24 -25.07
N ALA A 389 39.53 -42.89 -23.95
CA ALA A 389 39.91 -44.28 -23.69
C ALA A 389 39.35 -45.24 -24.75
N ALA A 390 38.09 -45.03 -25.19
CA ALA A 390 37.48 -45.81 -26.26
C ALA A 390 38.16 -45.58 -27.62
N ARG A 391 38.60 -44.34 -27.92
CA ARG A 391 39.40 -44.04 -29.13
C ARG A 391 40.76 -44.74 -29.09
N THR A 392 41.46 -44.70 -27.96
CA THR A 392 42.73 -45.43 -27.76
C THR A 392 42.54 -46.94 -27.90
N ALA A 393 41.51 -47.51 -27.26
CA ALA A 393 41.19 -48.93 -27.37
C ALA A 393 40.84 -49.33 -28.81
N LYS A 394 40.14 -48.47 -29.55
CA LYS A 394 39.87 -48.67 -30.98
C LYS A 394 41.17 -48.68 -31.79
N SER A 395 42.07 -47.72 -31.60
CA SER A 395 43.34 -47.69 -32.33
C SER A 395 44.26 -48.87 -32.01
N GLU A 396 44.28 -49.34 -30.76
CA GLU A 396 45.19 -50.40 -30.31
C GLU A 396 44.65 -51.82 -30.56
N ARG A 397 43.33 -52.02 -30.44
CA ARG A 397 42.72 -53.36 -30.37
C ARG A 397 41.65 -53.63 -31.43
N ASP A 398 41.17 -52.60 -32.12
CA ASP A 398 40.17 -52.74 -33.20
C ASP A 398 40.43 -51.73 -34.34
N PRO A 399 41.62 -51.76 -34.98
CA PRO A 399 41.99 -50.79 -36.01
C PRO A 399 41.07 -50.86 -37.23
N GLU A 400 40.48 -52.03 -37.49
CA GLU A 400 39.53 -52.25 -38.59
C GLU A 400 38.09 -51.79 -38.24
N GLY A 401 37.83 -51.39 -36.99
CA GLY A 401 36.53 -50.86 -36.56
C GLY A 401 35.39 -51.87 -36.59
N ARG A 402 35.67 -53.16 -36.38
CA ARG A 402 34.68 -54.25 -36.39
C ARG A 402 33.84 -54.28 -35.11
N ASN A 403 34.33 -53.68 -34.01
CA ASN A 403 33.62 -53.65 -32.74
C ASN A 403 32.54 -52.55 -32.74
N ALA A 404 31.29 -52.99 -32.94
CA ALA A 404 30.12 -52.11 -32.95
C ALA A 404 29.97 -51.25 -31.69
N ARG A 405 30.39 -51.75 -30.51
CA ARG A 405 30.29 -50.99 -29.24
C ARG A 405 31.30 -49.84 -29.19
N LEU A 406 32.56 -50.10 -29.56
CA LEU A 406 33.59 -49.05 -29.63
C LEU A 406 33.24 -48.01 -30.70
N LYS A 407 32.70 -48.45 -31.85
CA LYS A 407 32.18 -47.56 -32.87
C LYS A 407 31.06 -46.67 -32.33
N ALA A 408 30.06 -47.25 -31.66
CA ALA A 408 28.95 -46.48 -31.07
C ALA A 408 29.43 -45.45 -30.03
N ILE A 409 30.34 -45.82 -29.12
CA ILE A 409 30.88 -44.91 -28.10
C ILE A 409 31.65 -43.76 -28.73
N THR A 410 32.54 -44.06 -29.68
CA THR A 410 33.40 -43.04 -30.30
C THR A 410 32.65 -42.10 -31.26
N GLN A 411 31.45 -42.50 -31.69
CA GLN A 411 30.56 -41.74 -32.58
C GLN A 411 29.31 -41.19 -31.88
N ALA A 412 29.24 -41.20 -30.54
CA ALA A 412 28.09 -40.69 -29.78
C ALA A 412 28.29 -39.22 -29.34
N PRO A 413 27.92 -38.21 -30.15
CA PRO A 413 28.05 -36.79 -29.76
C PRO A 413 27.18 -36.44 -28.56
N TYR A 414 26.06 -37.14 -28.37
CA TYR A 414 25.04 -36.83 -27.38
C TYR A 414 25.49 -37.02 -25.92
N LEU A 415 26.46 -37.91 -25.65
CA LEU A 415 26.90 -38.18 -24.27
C LEU A 415 27.59 -36.95 -23.65
N ALA A 416 28.46 -36.29 -24.41
CA ALA A 416 29.16 -35.09 -23.94
C ALA A 416 28.24 -33.87 -23.90
N GLN A 417 27.37 -33.73 -24.91
CA GLN A 417 26.42 -32.62 -25.02
C GLN A 417 25.39 -32.60 -23.88
N TYR A 418 24.93 -33.77 -23.44
CA TYR A 418 23.95 -33.86 -22.34
C TYR A 418 24.51 -33.31 -21.02
N ALA A 419 25.73 -33.69 -20.64
CA ALA A 419 26.37 -33.20 -19.42
C ALA A 419 26.65 -31.68 -19.49
N GLN A 420 27.10 -31.17 -20.65
CA GLN A 420 27.29 -29.73 -20.85
C GLN A 420 25.98 -28.95 -20.77
N SER A 421 24.91 -29.43 -21.41
CA SER A 421 23.60 -28.78 -21.34
C SER A 421 23.05 -28.76 -19.91
N ALA A 422 23.31 -29.80 -19.12
CA ALA A 422 22.91 -29.88 -17.72
C ALA A 422 23.72 -28.93 -16.82
N GLU A 423 25.04 -28.80 -17.05
CA GLU A 423 25.89 -27.80 -16.40
C GLU A 423 25.34 -26.38 -16.66
N ALA A 424 25.07 -26.06 -17.93
CA ALA A 424 24.53 -24.75 -18.31
C ALA A 424 23.17 -24.47 -17.66
N ALA A 425 22.29 -25.49 -17.56
CA ALA A 425 21.00 -25.35 -16.90
C ALA A 425 21.15 -25.06 -15.39
N ALA A 426 22.08 -25.74 -14.71
CA ALA A 426 22.39 -25.48 -13.31
C ALA A 426 22.96 -24.07 -13.07
N LEU A 427 23.81 -23.58 -13.98
CA LEU A 427 24.31 -22.20 -13.97
C LEU A 427 23.19 -21.17 -14.21
N VAL A 428 22.25 -21.43 -15.12
CA VAL A 428 21.07 -20.59 -15.32
C VAL A 428 20.17 -20.57 -14.07
N LEU A 429 20.01 -21.70 -13.38
CA LEU A 429 19.26 -21.75 -12.13
C LEU A 429 19.95 -20.89 -11.04
N ALA A 430 21.27 -21.02 -10.89
CA ALA A 430 22.04 -20.17 -9.97
C ALA A 430 21.86 -18.69 -10.29
N ALA A 431 21.98 -18.30 -11.56
CA ALA A 431 21.75 -16.93 -12.00
C ALA A 431 20.32 -16.43 -11.76
N ARG A 432 19.32 -17.29 -11.95
CA ARG A 432 17.92 -16.96 -11.68
C ARG A 432 17.69 -16.68 -10.18
N ILE A 433 18.29 -17.47 -9.30
CA ILE A 433 18.26 -17.23 -7.85
C ILE A 433 18.87 -15.86 -7.53
N GLN A 434 20.02 -15.54 -8.13
CA GLN A 434 20.67 -14.23 -7.92
C GLN A 434 19.83 -13.07 -8.47
N ALA A 435 19.21 -13.22 -9.64
CA ALA A 435 18.29 -12.22 -10.19
C ALA A 435 17.09 -11.98 -9.26
N GLN A 436 16.51 -13.04 -8.70
CA GLN A 436 15.43 -12.91 -7.72
C GLN A 436 15.88 -12.15 -6.47
N ARG A 437 17.10 -12.39 -5.97
CA ARG A 437 17.68 -11.65 -4.84
C ARG A 437 17.83 -10.17 -5.15
N VAL A 438 18.39 -9.84 -6.32
CA VAL A 438 18.57 -8.46 -6.76
C VAL A 438 17.22 -7.74 -6.82
N ASP A 439 16.25 -8.29 -7.53
CA ASP A 439 14.94 -7.66 -7.73
C ASP A 439 14.19 -7.49 -6.39
N ALA A 440 14.20 -8.51 -5.53
CA ALA A 440 13.52 -8.46 -4.23
C ALA A 440 14.16 -7.42 -3.30
N CYS A 441 15.50 -7.39 -3.19
CA CYS A 441 16.19 -6.41 -2.36
C CYS A 441 15.99 -4.98 -2.87
N GLN A 442 15.99 -4.78 -4.19
CA GLN A 442 15.69 -3.48 -4.79
C GLN A 442 14.27 -3.02 -4.51
N GLN A 443 13.28 -3.92 -4.63
CA GLN A 443 11.89 -3.60 -4.33
C GLN A 443 11.72 -3.20 -2.86
N ILE A 444 12.27 -3.97 -1.92
CA ILE A 444 12.20 -3.63 -0.48
C ILE A 444 12.84 -2.27 -0.22
N MET A 445 14.01 -1.98 -0.81
CA MET A 445 14.64 -0.67 -0.66
C MET A 445 13.76 0.46 -1.22
N ALA A 446 13.04 0.23 -2.32
CA ALA A 446 12.11 1.22 -2.88
C ALA A 446 10.89 1.43 -1.97
N ASP A 447 10.26 0.36 -1.50
CA ASP A 447 9.11 0.40 -0.60
C ASP A 447 9.46 1.12 0.72
N MET A 448 10.64 0.83 1.27
CA MET A 448 11.10 1.45 2.52
C MET A 448 11.47 2.93 2.35
N ARG A 449 11.91 3.36 1.16
CA ARG A 449 12.09 4.78 0.84
C ARG A 449 10.76 5.51 0.80
N LEU A 450 9.76 4.93 0.13
CA LEU A 450 8.41 5.50 0.10
C LEU A 450 7.83 5.61 1.52
N LEU A 451 7.99 4.57 2.34
CA LEU A 451 7.59 4.60 3.74
C LEU A 451 8.32 5.68 4.55
N ALA A 452 9.61 5.88 4.30
CA ALA A 452 10.41 6.92 4.95
C ALA A 452 9.95 8.34 4.57
N GLU A 453 9.44 8.53 3.34
CA GLU A 453 8.84 9.81 2.91
C GLU A 453 7.51 10.09 3.64
N MET A 454 6.74 9.04 3.95
CA MET A 454 5.46 9.15 4.66
C MET A 454 5.64 9.29 6.19
N ASN A 455 6.61 8.58 6.75
CA ASN A 455 6.88 8.53 8.19
C ASN A 455 8.39 8.70 8.45
N SER A 456 8.79 9.95 8.73
CA SER A 456 10.20 10.30 8.98
C SER A 456 10.81 9.63 10.22
N GLU A 457 10.00 9.17 11.18
CA GLU A 457 10.51 8.42 12.33
C GLU A 457 10.94 7.01 11.91
N PHE A 458 10.18 6.39 11.01
CA PHE A 458 10.54 5.11 10.40
C PHE A 458 11.83 5.21 9.59
N ALA A 459 12.03 6.33 8.87
CA ALA A 459 13.22 6.60 8.07
C ALA A 459 14.54 6.45 8.86
N ARG A 460 14.52 6.76 10.16
CA ARG A 460 15.71 6.66 11.03
C ARG A 460 16.00 5.24 11.50
N ALA A 461 15.00 4.35 11.46
CA ALA A 461 15.09 2.99 11.96
C ALA A 461 15.54 1.99 10.89
N PHE A 462 15.32 2.28 9.61
CA PHE A 462 15.64 1.36 8.51
C PHE A 462 17.05 1.58 7.96
N ASP A 463 17.91 0.56 8.06
CA ASP A 463 19.23 0.54 7.43
C ASP A 463 19.20 -0.23 6.10
N PRO A 464 19.39 0.44 4.93
CA PRO A 464 19.42 -0.23 3.63
C PRO A 464 20.77 -0.92 3.33
N ALA A 465 21.83 -0.72 4.12
CA ALA A 465 23.18 -1.20 3.80
C ALA A 465 23.30 -2.73 3.63
N PRO A 466 22.62 -3.57 4.43
CA PRO A 466 22.65 -5.03 4.22
C PRO A 466 22.06 -5.43 2.87
N LEU A 467 20.93 -4.83 2.48
CA LEU A 467 20.27 -5.11 1.20
C LEU A 467 21.11 -4.66 0.02
N LYS A 468 21.79 -3.51 0.16
CA LYS A 468 22.70 -2.99 -0.86
C LYS A 468 23.88 -3.95 -1.09
N THR A 469 24.48 -4.46 -0.02
CA THR A 469 25.56 -5.46 -0.08
C THR A 469 25.10 -6.73 -0.81
N ILE A 470 23.87 -7.19 -0.57
CA ILE A 470 23.30 -8.34 -1.29
C ILE A 470 23.19 -8.05 -2.79
N VAL A 471 22.68 -6.88 -3.18
CA VAL A 471 22.58 -6.50 -4.60
C VAL A 471 23.95 -6.41 -5.27
N GLU A 472 24.92 -5.79 -4.59
CA GLU A 472 26.28 -5.60 -5.09
C GLU A 472 27.06 -6.91 -5.25
N THR A 473 26.70 -7.96 -4.48
CA THR A 473 27.33 -9.28 -4.57
C THR A 473 26.56 -10.24 -5.50
N ALA A 474 25.23 -10.24 -5.44
CA ALA A 474 24.38 -11.12 -6.23
C ALA A 474 24.43 -10.78 -7.72
N ARG A 475 24.46 -9.49 -8.08
CA ARG A 475 24.48 -9.05 -9.48
C ARG A 475 25.69 -9.57 -10.26
N PRO A 476 26.96 -9.29 -9.86
CA PRO A 476 28.11 -9.79 -10.60
C PRO A 476 28.20 -11.33 -10.60
N ALA A 477 27.81 -11.99 -9.50
CA ALA A 477 27.78 -13.45 -9.43
C ALA A 477 26.76 -14.06 -10.42
N GLY A 478 25.58 -13.44 -10.55
CA GLY A 478 24.57 -13.86 -11.52
C GLY A 478 25.02 -13.63 -12.96
N LEU A 479 25.69 -12.51 -13.25
CA LEU A 479 26.25 -12.23 -14.57
C LEU A 479 27.35 -13.23 -14.97
N ASP A 480 28.28 -13.55 -14.06
CA ASP A 480 29.33 -14.55 -14.28
C ASP A 480 28.74 -15.96 -14.55
N ALA A 481 27.71 -16.36 -13.80
CA ALA A 481 27.01 -17.62 -14.03
C ALA A 481 26.31 -17.65 -15.41
N LEU A 482 25.68 -16.55 -15.82
CA LEU A 482 25.05 -16.42 -17.14
C LEU A 482 26.07 -16.43 -18.27
N GLU A 483 27.19 -15.73 -18.12
CA GLU A 483 28.26 -15.72 -19.13
C GLU A 483 28.77 -17.15 -19.39
N LYS A 484 29.04 -17.91 -18.32
CA LYS A 484 29.44 -19.31 -18.41
C LYS A 484 28.37 -20.17 -19.08
N ALA A 485 27.11 -20.02 -18.70
CA ALA A 485 26.00 -20.77 -19.30
C ALA A 485 25.82 -20.44 -20.79
N ARG A 486 25.89 -19.16 -21.17
CA ARG A 486 25.80 -18.71 -22.56
C ARG A 486 26.94 -19.30 -23.39
N GLY A 487 28.18 -19.27 -22.90
CA GLY A 487 29.31 -19.86 -23.62
C GLY A 487 29.16 -21.36 -23.90
N ILE A 488 28.42 -22.09 -23.06
CA ILE A 488 28.06 -23.50 -23.30
C ILE A 488 26.93 -23.60 -24.32
N TYR A 489 25.82 -22.87 -24.11
CA TYR A 489 24.67 -22.94 -25.01
C TYR A 489 24.95 -22.42 -26.43
N GLU A 490 25.81 -21.42 -26.58
CA GLU A 490 26.27 -20.93 -27.89
C GLU A 490 26.95 -22.05 -28.68
N LYS A 491 27.86 -22.80 -28.05
CA LYS A 491 28.49 -23.97 -28.69
C LYS A 491 27.45 -25.02 -29.07
N LEU A 492 26.55 -25.38 -28.15
CA LEU A 492 25.52 -26.41 -28.38
C LEU A 492 24.48 -26.00 -29.45
N SER A 493 24.17 -24.71 -29.57
CA SER A 493 23.19 -24.18 -30.53
C SER A 493 23.72 -24.03 -31.95
N THR A 494 25.05 -24.07 -32.13
CA THR A 494 25.70 -24.05 -33.46
C THR A 494 25.81 -25.43 -34.11
N ASP A 495 25.56 -26.51 -33.35
CA ASP A 495 25.54 -27.87 -33.90
C ASP A 495 24.29 -28.07 -34.77
N PRO A 496 24.40 -28.51 -36.04
CA PRO A 496 23.25 -28.73 -36.94
C PRO A 496 22.30 -29.87 -36.52
N ALA A 497 22.43 -30.41 -35.31
CA ALA A 497 21.52 -31.42 -34.77
C ALA A 497 20.05 -30.98 -34.78
N ALA A 498 19.14 -31.95 -35.00
CA ALA A 498 17.69 -31.73 -35.02
C ALA A 498 17.12 -31.10 -33.72
N THR A 499 17.88 -31.14 -32.62
CA THR A 499 17.53 -30.62 -31.29
C THR A 499 18.18 -29.28 -30.95
N ALA A 500 18.88 -28.62 -31.88
CA ALA A 500 19.56 -27.34 -31.65
C ALA A 500 18.62 -26.23 -31.13
N TRP A 501 17.33 -26.30 -31.49
CA TRP A 501 16.29 -25.37 -31.02
C TRP A 501 16.13 -25.37 -29.49
N VAL A 502 16.40 -26.48 -28.80
CA VAL A 502 16.35 -26.57 -27.33
C VAL A 502 17.44 -25.69 -26.71
N SER A 503 18.66 -25.78 -27.24
CA SER A 503 19.79 -24.96 -26.79
C SER A 503 19.62 -23.48 -27.17
N GLN A 504 18.97 -23.19 -28.32
CA GLN A 504 18.61 -21.82 -28.70
C GLN A 504 17.60 -21.19 -27.74
N ALA A 505 16.56 -21.94 -27.35
CA ALA A 505 15.58 -21.50 -26.36
C ALA A 505 16.22 -21.26 -24.99
N ALA A 506 17.10 -22.17 -24.54
CA ALA A 506 17.82 -22.02 -23.29
C ALA A 506 18.79 -20.83 -23.31
N LEU A 507 19.47 -20.59 -24.44
CA LEU A 507 20.31 -19.42 -24.64
C LEU A 507 19.50 -18.13 -24.59
N ALA A 508 18.30 -18.10 -25.18
CA ALA A 508 17.42 -16.96 -25.09
C ALA A 508 17.01 -16.66 -23.64
N ALA A 509 16.67 -17.69 -22.86
CA ALA A 509 16.37 -17.53 -21.44
C ALA A 509 17.56 -16.95 -20.65
N ALA A 510 18.79 -17.34 -20.99
CA ALA A 510 20.00 -16.77 -20.39
C ALA A 510 20.19 -15.28 -20.76
N TYR A 511 19.96 -14.89 -22.01
CA TYR A 511 19.97 -13.47 -22.42
C TYR A 511 18.86 -12.66 -21.75
N HIS A 512 17.66 -13.21 -21.61
CA HIS A 512 16.56 -12.55 -20.92
C HIS A 512 16.88 -12.31 -19.44
N LEU A 513 17.48 -13.29 -18.75
CA LEU A 513 17.97 -13.10 -17.38
C LEU A 513 19.13 -12.10 -17.30
N THR A 514 20.00 -12.05 -18.32
CA THR A 514 21.09 -11.07 -18.38
C THR A 514 20.52 -9.65 -18.45
N ALA A 515 19.47 -9.44 -19.24
CA ALA A 515 18.79 -8.14 -19.34
C ALA A 515 18.25 -7.64 -17.99
N ARG A 516 17.81 -8.55 -17.11
CA ARG A 516 17.36 -8.20 -15.75
C ARG A 516 18.51 -7.79 -14.84
N LEU A 517 19.65 -8.48 -14.93
CA LEU A 517 20.82 -8.22 -14.08
C LEU A 517 21.70 -7.07 -14.59
N ASP A 518 21.66 -6.78 -15.90
CA ASP A 518 22.38 -5.69 -16.56
C ASP A 518 21.40 -4.71 -17.24
N PRO A 519 20.76 -3.82 -16.45
CA PRO A 519 19.79 -2.86 -16.97
C PRO A 519 20.41 -1.87 -17.97
N ALA A 520 21.73 -1.63 -17.92
CA ALA A 520 22.40 -0.70 -18.83
C ALA A 520 22.42 -1.25 -20.27
N ASN A 521 22.51 -2.57 -20.44
CA ASN A 521 22.53 -3.23 -21.73
C ASN A 521 21.26 -4.06 -22.01
N ALA A 522 20.18 -3.85 -21.24
CA ALA A 522 18.96 -4.66 -21.31
C ALA A 522 18.36 -4.73 -22.72
N ALA A 523 18.32 -3.62 -23.45
CA ALA A 523 17.76 -3.57 -24.81
C ALA A 523 18.52 -4.50 -25.79
N ALA A 524 19.85 -4.53 -25.71
CA ALA A 524 20.66 -5.40 -26.55
C ALA A 524 20.43 -6.89 -26.20
N HIS A 525 20.34 -7.22 -24.92
CA HIS A 525 20.07 -8.58 -24.46
C HIS A 525 18.64 -9.05 -24.80
N LEU A 526 17.64 -8.18 -24.70
CA LEU A 526 16.27 -8.47 -25.11
C LEU A 526 16.17 -8.66 -26.63
N SER A 527 16.86 -7.85 -27.43
CA SER A 527 16.96 -8.07 -28.87
C SER A 527 17.58 -9.43 -29.20
N LYS A 528 18.59 -9.88 -28.45
CA LYS A 528 19.20 -11.19 -28.66
C LYS A 528 18.27 -12.34 -28.24
N THR A 529 17.54 -12.14 -27.14
CA THR A 529 16.48 -13.06 -26.68
C THR A 529 15.44 -13.28 -27.77
N ALA A 530 14.96 -12.18 -28.37
CA ALA A 530 14.00 -12.18 -29.46
C ALA A 530 14.49 -12.98 -30.68
N GLU A 531 15.71 -12.70 -31.15
CA GLU A 531 16.32 -13.39 -32.28
C GLU A 531 16.40 -14.91 -32.06
N LEU A 532 16.83 -15.32 -30.86
CA LEU A 532 17.03 -16.73 -30.52
C LEU A 532 15.72 -17.49 -30.37
N ILE A 533 14.68 -16.86 -29.82
CA ILE A 533 13.35 -17.48 -29.71
C ILE A 533 12.72 -17.63 -31.09
N GLN A 534 12.85 -16.62 -31.94
CA GLN A 534 12.38 -16.72 -33.33
C GLN A 534 13.06 -17.89 -34.04
N LYS A 535 14.38 -18.06 -33.87
CA LYS A 535 15.12 -19.21 -34.43
C LYS A 535 14.68 -20.56 -33.86
N ALA A 536 14.42 -20.63 -32.55
CA ALA A 536 13.97 -21.86 -31.90
C ALA A 536 12.58 -22.29 -32.39
N VAL A 537 11.69 -21.33 -32.59
CA VAL A 537 10.29 -21.54 -33.01
C VAL A 537 10.15 -21.71 -34.54
N ASP A 538 11.08 -21.17 -35.33
CA ASP A 538 11.02 -21.20 -36.80
C ASP A 538 10.73 -22.61 -37.34
N LYS A 539 9.68 -22.70 -38.19
CA LYS A 539 9.16 -23.95 -38.78
C LYS A 539 8.65 -25.00 -37.78
N ARG A 540 8.48 -24.64 -36.50
CA ARG A 540 8.07 -25.53 -35.40
C ARG A 540 6.84 -25.04 -34.64
N GLU A 541 6.19 -23.97 -35.07
CA GLU A 541 5.06 -23.31 -34.37
C GLU A 541 3.90 -24.24 -34.01
N LEU A 542 3.69 -25.31 -34.77
CA LEU A 542 2.63 -26.30 -34.53
C LEU A 542 3.07 -27.42 -33.57
N SER A 543 4.33 -27.45 -33.15
CA SER A 543 4.84 -28.47 -32.23
C SER A 543 4.32 -28.20 -30.82
N PRO A 544 3.78 -29.22 -30.11
CA PRO A 544 3.36 -29.06 -28.73
C PRO A 544 4.53 -28.70 -27.80
N TYR A 545 5.76 -29.05 -28.18
CA TYR A 545 6.97 -28.83 -27.38
C TYR A 545 7.51 -27.39 -27.41
N VAL A 546 6.98 -26.52 -28.28
CA VAL A 546 7.41 -25.11 -28.37
C VAL A 546 6.29 -24.11 -28.09
N GLN A 547 5.09 -24.56 -27.70
CA GLN A 547 3.95 -23.67 -27.47
C GLN A 547 4.22 -22.61 -26.39
N GLU A 548 4.93 -22.97 -25.33
CA GLU A 548 5.35 -21.99 -24.31
C GLU A 548 6.36 -20.96 -24.87
N LEU A 549 7.20 -21.36 -25.82
CA LEU A 549 8.14 -20.46 -26.50
C LEU A 549 7.43 -19.54 -27.49
N VAL A 550 6.39 -20.04 -28.17
CA VAL A 550 5.50 -19.24 -29.03
C VAL A 550 4.77 -18.19 -28.18
N ALA A 551 4.16 -18.60 -27.07
CA ALA A 551 3.50 -17.68 -26.16
C ALA A 551 4.48 -16.62 -25.60
N PHE A 552 5.70 -17.02 -25.26
CA PHE A 552 6.73 -16.08 -24.79
C PHE A 552 7.20 -15.12 -25.88
N ARG A 553 7.38 -15.59 -27.12
CA ARG A 553 7.65 -14.73 -28.29
C ARG A 553 6.55 -13.68 -28.47
N ASP A 554 5.30 -14.13 -28.44
CA ASP A 554 4.14 -13.29 -28.68
C ASP A 554 3.98 -12.25 -27.56
N HIS A 555 4.25 -12.64 -26.31
CA HIS A 555 4.30 -11.73 -25.16
C HIS A 555 5.38 -10.63 -25.31
N MET A 556 6.51 -10.94 -25.94
CA MET A 556 7.55 -9.96 -26.27
C MET A 556 7.19 -9.05 -27.45
N GLY A 557 6.00 -9.21 -28.07
CA GLY A 557 5.55 -8.39 -29.21
C GLY A 557 6.27 -8.72 -30.52
N LEU A 558 6.86 -9.92 -30.66
CA LEU A 558 7.66 -10.35 -31.80
C LEU A 558 6.84 -11.17 -32.81
N THR A 559 5.61 -10.74 -33.12
CA THR A 559 4.80 -11.47 -34.09
C THR A 559 5.44 -11.37 -35.48
N PRO A 560 5.67 -12.51 -36.18
CA PRO A 560 6.07 -12.45 -37.58
C PRO A 560 4.91 -11.80 -38.35
N THR A 561 5.20 -10.72 -39.09
CA THR A 561 4.28 -10.21 -40.10
C THR A 561 4.00 -11.37 -41.06
N PRO A 562 2.74 -11.79 -41.28
CA PRO A 562 2.47 -12.90 -42.19
C PRO A 562 3.08 -12.57 -43.55
N ALA A 563 4.01 -13.40 -43.99
CA ALA A 563 4.56 -13.29 -45.33
C ALA A 563 3.37 -13.35 -46.29
N LYS A 564 3.16 -12.23 -46.99
CA LYS A 564 2.18 -12.13 -48.08
C LYS A 564 2.37 -13.37 -48.96
N PRO A 565 1.34 -14.21 -49.19
CA PRO A 565 1.51 -15.39 -50.01
C PRO A 565 2.11 -14.94 -51.34
N ALA A 566 3.21 -15.61 -51.73
CA ALA A 566 3.78 -15.42 -53.05
C ALA A 566 2.62 -15.59 -54.02
N ALA A 567 2.28 -14.52 -54.74
CA ALA A 567 1.36 -14.62 -55.85
C ALA A 567 2.05 -15.57 -56.83
N ASP A 568 1.56 -16.81 -56.89
CA ASP A 568 1.99 -17.78 -57.89
C ASP A 568 1.82 -17.13 -59.26
N GLY A 569 2.95 -16.78 -59.85
CA GLY A 569 3.06 -16.50 -61.26
C GLY A 569 2.83 -17.80 -62.02
N ALA A 570 1.57 -18.21 -62.17
CA ALA A 570 1.15 -19.22 -63.13
C ALA A 570 0.56 -18.52 -64.36
N GLY A 571 1.45 -17.84 -65.10
CA GLY A 571 1.18 -17.43 -66.47
C GLY A 571 1.78 -18.44 -67.44
N GLY A 572 0.92 -19.18 -68.14
CA GLY A 572 1.17 -19.56 -69.54
C GLY A 572 1.63 -20.99 -69.84
N GLY A 573 0.82 -21.68 -70.66
CA GLY A 573 1.35 -22.50 -71.75
C GLY A 573 1.09 -24.01 -71.68
N PHE A 574 -0.08 -24.45 -72.13
CA PHE A 574 -0.25 -25.82 -72.63
C PHE A 574 -1.13 -25.83 -73.88
N PHE A 575 -0.53 -25.44 -75.02
CA PHE A 575 -0.93 -25.88 -76.35
C PHE A 575 0.13 -26.88 -76.83
N GLY A 576 -0.32 -28.06 -77.26
CA GLY A 576 0.48 -29.07 -77.92
C GLY A 576 -0.45 -30.05 -78.63
N ASP A 577 -0.61 -29.83 -79.93
CA ASP A 577 -1.41 -30.62 -80.87
C ASP A 577 -1.03 -32.12 -80.87
N GLY A 578 -2.02 -32.98 -81.15
CA GLY A 578 -1.77 -34.38 -81.47
C GLY A 578 -3.02 -35.26 -81.60
N GLN A 579 -3.70 -35.14 -82.76
CA GLN A 579 -4.67 -36.07 -83.39
C GLN A 579 -6.04 -36.33 -82.73
#